data_AF-A0A7V2Z333-F1
#
_entry.id   AF-A0A7V2Z333-F1
#
_cell.length_a   1.000
_cell.length_b   1.000
_cell.length_c   1.000
_cell.angle_alpha   90.00
_cell.angle_beta   90.00
_cell.angle_gamma   90.00
#
_symmetry.space_group_name_H-M   'P 1'
#
loop_
_entity.id
_entity.type
_entity.pdbx_description
1 polymer ?
#
loop_
_entity_poly.entity_id
_entity_poly.type
_entity_poly.pdbx_seq_one_letter_code
_entity_poly.pdbx_strand_id
1 'polypeptide(L)'
;MQAGLQVRVLSRRRPNIRNAFGATFTAETEIGDLTEPVTENKTPENKQQQASEPETEEKIVARDEPPPDATEIMRSVNPAAGAPALDQIGLESIGNLFAMAEVLAKQPRPKGPRLTIVTNAGGPGVLATDALLTSGGELTPLSEETMQAFNEFLPPVWSHNNPVDIIGDATPERYAKALETAAKDPNSDGMLVILTPQAMTDPTQIAEKLKPYATSTGKPILASWMGGKEVAAGISILNHASIPSFEYPDDAVRMFSYMWQYSQNLKSLYETPALPPHLQTTNGTSSFEQGEYIIQQVRASGRTILTEFESKQLLAAYGIPIVETRIATSAADAVKHASAIGYPVVLKLYSETITHKTDVGGVILNLKDADAVQDAFRTIQQSVSDKVGAKHFQGVTVQPMIKLEGYELIIGSSVDPQFGPVLLFGLGGQLVEVFKDSALALPPLTTTLARRMIEQTKIYKALKGVRGRKPVDLAALETLLVQFSQLVAEQKWIKEIDINPLLASPERLVALDARVVVYDANMPEDQLPTLSIRPYPTQYIKTVTGKDGVPLLLRPIRPEDEPLIRQFHETLSDRSVYLRYFGPLVLSERVTHERLARVCFADYNREIPIV
;
A
#
# COMPACT_ATOMS: atom_id res chain seq x y z
N MET A 1 30.45 -12.99 -22.20
CA MET A 1 31.25 -12.06 -21.37
C MET A 1 30.57 -10.69 -21.41
N GLN A 2 29.65 -10.43 -20.48
CA GLN A 2 29.05 -9.10 -20.28
C GLN A 2 29.33 -8.71 -18.83
N ALA A 3 30.18 -7.69 -18.66
CA ALA A 3 30.47 -7.10 -17.36
C ALA A 3 29.40 -6.05 -17.08
N GLY A 4 28.54 -6.31 -16.09
CA GLY A 4 27.66 -5.29 -15.53
C GLY A 4 28.50 -4.26 -14.78
N LEU A 5 28.54 -3.03 -15.30
CA LEU A 5 29.25 -1.91 -14.71
C LEU A 5 28.31 -1.25 -13.68
N GLN A 6 28.57 -1.42 -12.38
CA GLN A 6 27.94 -0.56 -11.36
C GLN A 6 28.57 0.84 -11.47
N VAL A 7 27.89 1.76 -12.17
CA VAL A 7 28.27 3.18 -12.18
C VAL A 7 27.53 3.88 -11.07
N ARG A 8 28.24 4.21 -9.98
CA ARG A 8 27.74 5.07 -8.92
C ARG A 8 27.85 6.53 -9.40
N VAL A 9 26.77 7.12 -9.87
CA VAL A 9 26.74 8.56 -10.23
C VAL A 9 26.69 9.36 -8.92
N LEU A 10 27.83 9.92 -8.52
CA LEU A 10 27.90 10.89 -7.42
C LEU A 10 27.28 12.21 -7.89
N SER A 11 26.03 12.49 -7.51
CA SER A 11 25.50 13.85 -7.61
C SER A 11 26.14 14.73 -6.52
N ARG A 12 26.36 16.00 -6.85
CA ARG A 12 27.06 16.99 -6.02
C ARG A 12 26.43 17.06 -4.62
N ARG A 13 27.20 16.66 -3.60
CA ARG A 13 26.85 16.79 -2.18
C ARG A 13 26.62 18.25 -1.82
N ARG A 14 25.45 18.56 -1.24
CA ARG A 14 25.33 19.64 -0.24
C ARG A 14 25.99 19.16 1.08
N PRO A 15 26.50 20.06 1.95
CA PRO A 15 27.35 19.66 3.08
C PRO A 15 26.57 18.81 4.08
N ASN A 16 27.14 17.67 4.47
CA ASN A 16 26.64 16.83 5.56
C ASN A 16 26.88 17.51 6.91
N ILE A 17 25.82 17.69 7.70
CA ILE A 17 25.90 17.78 9.16
C ILE A 17 25.89 16.35 9.68
N ARG A 18 27.09 15.82 9.98
CA ARG A 18 27.31 14.63 10.81
C ARG A 18 28.57 14.89 11.63
N ASN A 19 28.38 15.50 12.79
CA ASN A 19 29.31 15.48 13.92
C ASN A 19 28.45 15.66 15.17
N ALA A 20 28.00 14.54 15.73
CA ALA A 20 27.76 14.39 17.16
C ALA A 20 27.53 12.89 17.43
N PHE A 21 28.23 12.39 18.45
CA PHE A 21 28.11 11.06 19.08
C PHE A 21 28.86 9.90 18.43
N GLY A 22 30.05 9.65 18.99
CA GLY A 22 30.79 8.42 18.87
C GLY A 22 32.16 8.50 19.55
N ALA A 23 32.21 8.41 20.88
CA ALA A 23 33.44 8.07 21.59
C ALA A 23 33.11 7.37 22.92
N THR A 24 33.13 6.04 22.89
CA THR A 24 33.42 5.21 24.07
C THR A 24 34.91 5.24 24.35
N PHE A 25 35.21 5.24 25.64
CA PHE A 25 36.51 5.31 26.29
C PHE A 25 37.47 4.19 25.90
N THR A 26 38.75 4.54 25.74
CA THR A 26 39.89 3.69 26.08
C THR A 26 40.98 4.55 26.73
N ALA A 27 41.41 4.13 27.90
CA ALA A 27 42.47 4.74 28.70
C ALA A 27 43.85 4.41 28.12
N GLU A 28 44.69 5.43 27.95
CA GLU A 28 46.14 5.26 27.88
C GLU A 28 46.80 6.23 28.86
N THR A 29 47.71 5.65 29.63
CA THR A 29 48.43 6.20 30.77
C THR A 29 49.74 6.81 30.26
N GLU A 30 50.02 8.07 30.58
CA GLU A 30 51.38 8.60 30.52
C GLU A 30 51.81 9.13 31.89
N ILE A 31 53.02 8.74 32.28
CA ILE A 31 53.71 8.97 33.55
C ILE A 31 54.64 10.17 33.39
N GLY A 32 54.81 10.95 34.46
CA GLY A 32 55.88 11.93 34.63
C GLY A 32 55.42 13.10 35.51
N ASP A 33 55.29 12.89 36.82
CA ASP A 33 56.33 13.14 37.84
C ASP A 33 56.61 14.64 38.05
N LEU A 34 56.29 15.14 39.25
CA LEU A 34 57.21 15.84 40.15
C LEU A 34 56.46 16.53 41.31
N THR A 35 56.80 16.07 42.52
CA THR A 35 56.98 16.85 43.77
C THR A 35 55.78 17.43 44.52
N GLU A 36 55.37 16.64 45.52
CA GLU A 36 54.87 16.97 46.88
C GLU A 36 55.74 18.01 47.66
N PRO A 37 55.44 18.40 48.94
CA PRO A 37 54.19 18.32 49.75
C PRO A 37 53.92 19.57 50.65
N VAL A 38 53.03 19.41 51.66
CA VAL A 38 52.97 20.11 52.99
C VAL A 38 52.07 21.37 53.00
N THR A 39 51.08 21.63 53.87
CA THR A 39 50.70 21.18 55.22
C THR A 39 49.24 21.59 55.55
N GLU A 40 48.58 20.75 56.35
CA GLU A 40 47.81 21.02 57.58
C GLU A 40 46.95 22.30 57.80
N ASN A 41 45.73 22.01 58.25
CA ASN A 41 45.10 22.41 59.53
C ASN A 41 44.00 23.50 59.60
N LYS A 42 42.90 23.07 60.24
CA LYS A 42 42.00 23.74 61.22
C LYS A 42 40.75 24.50 60.75
N THR A 43 39.61 23.91 61.14
CA THR A 43 38.29 24.44 61.56
C THR A 43 38.36 25.58 62.61
N PRO A 44 37.25 26.20 63.08
CA PRO A 44 35.92 26.54 62.51
C PRO A 44 35.46 28.01 62.86
N GLU A 45 34.18 28.34 62.61
CA GLU A 45 33.34 29.41 63.26
C GLU A 45 33.03 30.75 62.53
N ASN A 46 31.77 30.82 62.07
CA ASN A 46 30.69 31.78 62.42
C ASN A 46 30.80 33.33 62.24
N LYS A 47 29.81 33.81 61.46
CA LYS A 47 28.97 35.04 61.58
C LYS A 47 29.40 36.41 61.01
N GLN A 48 28.62 36.77 59.97
CA GLN A 48 27.82 37.99 59.75
C GLN A 48 28.36 39.19 58.93
N GLN A 49 27.73 39.36 57.75
CA GLN A 49 27.24 40.59 57.06
C GLN A 49 28.29 41.64 56.60
N GLN A 50 28.27 42.25 55.40
CA GLN A 50 27.19 42.65 54.47
C GLN A 50 27.80 43.20 53.13
N ALA A 51 27.05 43.12 52.02
CA ALA A 51 27.14 43.90 50.74
C ALA A 51 28.36 43.60 49.81
N SER A 52 28.30 43.53 48.46
CA SER A 52 27.33 43.94 47.42
C SER A 52 27.77 43.38 46.03
N GLU A 53 26.80 43.22 45.12
CA GLU A 53 26.92 43.25 43.63
C GLU A 53 27.25 41.95 42.84
N PRO A 54 26.83 41.85 41.55
CA PRO A 54 25.87 40.86 41.05
C PRO A 54 26.51 39.62 40.41
N GLU A 55 25.91 38.45 40.60
CA GLU A 55 26.22 37.25 39.83
C GLU A 55 25.20 37.05 38.70
N THR A 56 25.72 37.10 37.47
CA THR A 56 25.10 36.52 36.27
C THR A 56 25.01 35.01 36.43
N GLU A 57 23.84 34.49 36.80
CA GLU A 57 23.52 33.07 36.59
C GLU A 57 23.15 32.85 35.11
N GLU A 58 24.02 32.14 34.39
CA GLU A 58 23.65 31.45 33.15
C GLU A 58 22.60 30.38 33.48
N LYS A 59 21.32 30.70 33.22
CA LYS A 59 20.26 29.70 33.15
C LYS A 59 20.58 28.70 32.04
N ILE A 60 20.95 27.48 32.38
CA ILE A 60 20.76 26.32 31.51
C ILE A 60 19.25 26.04 31.48
N VAL A 61 18.58 26.66 30.51
CA VAL A 61 17.20 26.34 30.14
C VAL A 61 17.23 24.94 29.52
N ALA A 62 16.67 23.96 30.22
CA ALA A 62 16.25 22.71 29.60
C ALA A 62 15.22 23.07 28.53
N ARG A 63 15.62 22.96 27.25
CA ARG A 63 14.65 22.99 26.15
C ARG A 63 13.92 21.66 26.18
N ASP A 64 12.62 21.72 26.44
CA ASP A 64 11.68 20.66 26.04
C ASP A 64 11.81 20.49 24.53
N GLU A 65 12.60 19.50 24.10
CA GLU A 65 12.44 18.97 22.75
C GLU A 65 11.18 18.11 22.74
N PRO A 66 10.27 18.30 21.77
CA PRO A 66 9.14 17.39 21.60
C PRO A 66 9.68 15.98 21.36
N PRO A 67 8.93 14.94 21.78
CA PRO A 67 9.34 13.57 21.50
C PRO A 67 9.59 13.40 20.00
N PRO A 68 10.60 12.59 19.61
CA PRO A 68 10.94 12.41 18.21
C PRO A 68 9.71 11.98 17.41
N ASP A 69 9.55 12.60 16.24
CA ASP A 69 8.49 12.29 15.29
C ASP A 69 8.47 10.78 15.00
N ALA A 70 7.29 10.16 15.05
CA ALA A 70 7.09 8.75 14.73
C ALA A 70 7.71 8.38 13.37
N THR A 71 7.76 9.34 12.45
CA THR A 71 8.39 9.24 11.13
C THR A 71 9.91 9.01 11.18
N GLU A 72 10.60 9.57 12.18
CA GLU A 72 12.05 9.46 12.32
C GLU A 72 12.46 8.14 12.96
N ILE A 73 11.64 7.63 13.88
CA ILE A 73 11.74 6.28 14.44
C ILE A 73 11.51 5.23 13.33
N MET A 74 10.48 5.40 12.50
CA MET A 74 10.16 4.52 11.37
C MET A 74 11.29 4.39 10.33
N ARG A 75 12.10 5.43 10.14
CA ARG A 75 13.25 5.40 9.20
C ARG A 75 14.49 4.68 9.76
N SER A 76 14.58 4.52 11.08
CA SER A 76 15.74 3.95 11.78
C SER A 76 15.69 2.42 11.91
N VAL A 77 14.50 1.82 11.76
CA VAL A 77 14.30 0.36 11.88
C VAL A 77 14.42 -0.32 10.51
N ASN A 78 15.65 -0.71 10.17
CA ASN A 78 16.10 -1.70 9.16
C ASN A 78 15.66 -1.51 7.66
N PRO A 79 16.62 -1.37 6.71
CA PRO A 79 16.35 -0.84 5.37
C PRO A 79 16.15 -1.93 4.30
N ALA A 80 15.40 -1.56 3.25
CA ALA A 80 15.05 -2.32 2.05
C ALA A 80 13.80 -3.23 2.18
N ALA A 81 12.66 -2.69 1.73
CA ALA A 81 11.35 -3.33 1.51
C ALA A 81 10.37 -3.51 2.69
N GLY A 82 10.75 -3.20 3.95
CA GLY A 82 9.86 -3.39 5.11
C GLY A 82 8.85 -2.27 5.40
N ALA A 83 9.26 -1.00 5.29
CA ALA A 83 8.46 0.17 5.67
C ALA A 83 7.14 0.33 4.88
N PRO A 84 7.12 0.29 3.53
CA PRO A 84 5.87 0.50 2.79
C PRO A 84 4.84 -0.62 2.97
N ALA A 85 5.25 -1.81 3.43
CA ALA A 85 4.34 -2.93 3.71
C ALA A 85 3.73 -2.85 5.13
N LEU A 86 4.42 -2.22 6.08
CA LEU A 86 3.89 -1.94 7.43
C LEU A 86 2.87 -0.79 7.39
N ASP A 87 3.12 0.26 6.61
CA ASP A 87 2.20 1.38 6.41
C ASP A 87 0.84 0.95 5.81
N GLN A 88 0.83 -0.14 5.03
CA GLN A 88 -0.38 -0.68 4.37
C GLN A 88 -1.27 -1.53 5.28
N ILE A 89 -0.82 -1.91 6.48
CA ILE A 89 -1.62 -2.75 7.40
C ILE A 89 -2.54 -1.88 8.28
N GLY A 90 -2.37 -0.55 8.26
CA GLY A 90 -3.23 0.35 9.03
C GLY A 90 -3.17 0.06 10.52
N LEU A 91 -1.96 -0.08 11.08
CA LEU A 91 -1.78 -0.38 12.50
C LEU A 91 -2.43 0.72 13.36
N GLU A 92 -3.46 0.33 14.12
CA GLU A 92 -4.34 1.26 14.83
C GLU A 92 -3.69 1.94 16.05
N SER A 93 -2.51 1.48 16.48
CA SER A 93 -1.81 2.04 17.65
C SER A 93 -0.29 1.87 17.57
N ILE A 94 0.44 2.74 18.28
CA ILE A 94 1.89 2.61 18.48
C ILE A 94 2.24 1.28 19.18
N GLY A 95 1.37 0.80 20.08
CA GLY A 95 1.52 -0.51 20.73
C GLY A 95 1.55 -1.65 19.71
N ASN A 96 0.66 -1.60 18.71
CA ASN A 96 0.63 -2.58 17.63
C ASN A 96 1.91 -2.52 16.77
N LEU A 97 2.51 -1.35 16.57
CA LEU A 97 3.77 -1.22 15.84
C LEU A 97 4.93 -1.91 16.57
N PHE A 98 5.07 -1.71 17.88
CA PHE A 98 6.11 -2.37 18.68
C PHE A 98 5.88 -3.88 18.77
N ALA A 99 4.63 -4.31 18.99
CA ALA A 99 4.27 -5.71 19.01
C ALA A 99 4.58 -6.38 17.65
N MET A 100 4.27 -5.70 16.53
CA MET A 100 4.58 -6.19 15.18
C MET A 100 6.09 -6.32 14.95
N ALA A 101 6.90 -5.35 15.39
CA ALA A 101 8.35 -5.43 15.31
C ALA A 101 8.90 -6.61 16.14
N GLU A 102 8.34 -6.83 17.33
CA GLU A 102 8.73 -7.93 18.21
C GLU A 102 8.41 -9.31 17.61
N VAL A 103 7.18 -9.53 17.13
CA VAL A 103 6.78 -10.82 16.57
C VAL A 103 7.55 -11.15 15.28
N LEU A 104 7.78 -10.16 14.42
CA LEU A 104 8.54 -10.35 13.17
C LEU A 104 10.03 -10.63 13.42
N ALA A 105 10.58 -10.15 14.54
CA ALA A 105 11.96 -10.41 14.92
C ALA A 105 12.15 -11.80 15.55
N LYS A 106 11.12 -12.32 16.23
CA LYS A 106 11.20 -13.54 17.06
C LYS A 106 10.63 -14.79 16.38
N GLN A 107 9.66 -14.66 15.49
CA GLN A 107 8.88 -15.78 14.95
C GLN A 107 8.90 -15.84 13.41
N PRO A 108 8.83 -17.05 12.81
CA PRO A 108 8.66 -17.17 11.38
C PRO A 108 7.28 -16.62 10.96
N ARG A 109 7.19 -16.19 9.71
CA ARG A 109 5.94 -15.67 9.16
C ARG A 109 4.93 -16.80 8.91
N PRO A 110 3.64 -16.61 9.22
CA PRO A 110 2.62 -17.60 8.90
C PRO A 110 2.44 -17.73 7.39
N LYS A 111 2.21 -18.96 6.92
CA LYS A 111 2.03 -19.25 5.49
C LYS A 111 0.61 -18.94 4.99
N GLY A 112 -0.35 -18.89 5.90
CA GLY A 112 -1.77 -18.69 5.64
C GLY A 112 -2.51 -18.16 6.89
N PRO A 113 -3.84 -17.96 6.79
CA PRO A 113 -4.64 -17.34 7.85
C PRO A 113 -5.04 -18.30 8.98
N ARG A 114 -4.66 -19.58 8.91
CA ARG A 114 -5.20 -20.62 9.80
C ARG A 114 -4.45 -20.72 11.12
N LEU A 115 -5.12 -20.39 12.21
CA LEU A 115 -4.57 -20.42 13.57
C LEU A 115 -5.15 -21.59 14.38
N THR A 116 -4.27 -22.38 14.98
CA THR A 116 -4.66 -23.38 16.00
C THR A 116 -4.53 -22.77 17.38
N ILE A 117 -5.62 -22.80 18.16
CA ILE A 117 -5.65 -22.23 19.51
C ILE A 117 -5.64 -23.38 20.51
N VAL A 118 -4.66 -23.41 21.42
CA VAL A 118 -4.59 -24.36 22.54
C VAL A 118 -4.83 -23.57 23.81
N THR A 119 -5.81 -23.98 24.63
CA THR A 119 -6.20 -23.23 25.83
C THR A 119 -6.57 -24.15 26.97
N ASN A 120 -6.35 -23.73 28.22
CA ASN A 120 -6.91 -24.41 29.40
C ASN A 120 -8.21 -23.77 29.91
N ALA A 121 -8.75 -22.77 29.20
CA ALA A 121 -9.96 -22.07 29.59
C ALA A 121 -10.80 -21.67 28.37
N GLY A 122 -12.04 -22.17 28.31
CA GLY A 122 -12.95 -21.91 27.20
C GLY A 122 -13.26 -20.43 26.95
N GLY A 123 -13.43 -19.60 27.98
CA GLY A 123 -13.76 -18.18 27.84
C GLY A 123 -12.73 -17.39 27.00
N PRO A 124 -11.44 -17.38 27.40
CA PRO A 124 -10.35 -16.85 26.58
C PRO A 124 -10.27 -17.45 25.16
N GLY A 125 -10.55 -18.75 25.00
CA GLY A 125 -10.61 -19.39 23.69
C GLY A 125 -11.70 -18.83 22.77
N VAL A 126 -12.88 -18.52 23.31
CA VAL A 126 -13.97 -17.85 22.58
C VAL A 126 -13.57 -16.43 22.18
N LEU A 127 -13.00 -15.65 23.10
CA LEU A 127 -12.53 -14.29 22.79
C LEU A 127 -11.48 -14.29 21.67
N ALA A 128 -10.53 -15.22 21.72
CA ALA A 128 -9.54 -15.41 20.68
C ALA A 128 -10.18 -15.75 19.32
N THR A 129 -11.20 -16.61 19.33
CA THR A 129 -11.93 -17.01 18.12
C THR A 129 -12.67 -15.85 17.48
N ASP A 130 -13.42 -15.08 18.27
CA ASP A 130 -14.18 -13.92 17.78
C ASP A 130 -13.24 -12.84 17.21
N ALA A 131 -12.12 -12.59 17.90
CA ALA A 131 -11.09 -11.68 17.43
C ALA A 131 -10.48 -12.15 16.09
N LEU A 132 -10.21 -13.46 15.96
CA LEU A 132 -9.57 -14.04 14.77
C LEU A 132 -10.44 -13.89 13.53
N LEU A 133 -11.74 -14.19 13.67
CA LEU A 133 -12.69 -14.06 12.59
C LEU A 133 -12.88 -12.59 12.17
N THR A 134 -12.86 -11.68 13.15
CA THR A 134 -13.00 -10.24 12.90
C THR A 134 -11.76 -9.65 12.21
N SER A 135 -10.56 -10.15 12.52
CA SER A 135 -9.30 -9.73 11.90
C SER A 135 -9.01 -10.43 10.55
N GLY A 136 -9.96 -11.23 10.05
CA GLY A 136 -9.86 -11.94 8.76
C GLY A 136 -8.99 -13.19 8.79
N GLY A 137 -8.62 -13.70 9.97
CA GLY A 137 -8.02 -15.01 10.13
C GLY A 137 -9.07 -16.13 10.17
N GLU A 138 -8.60 -17.37 10.17
CA GLU A 138 -9.45 -18.56 10.15
C GLU A 138 -9.01 -19.54 11.25
N LEU A 139 -9.95 -20.22 11.90
CA LEU A 139 -9.60 -21.35 12.75
C LEU A 139 -9.11 -22.51 11.89
N THR A 140 -7.98 -23.10 12.26
CA THR A 140 -7.49 -24.33 11.61
C THR A 140 -8.54 -25.44 11.70
N PRO A 141 -8.99 -26.02 10.58
CA PRO A 141 -9.70 -27.29 10.58
C PRO A 141 -8.68 -28.40 10.86
N LEU A 142 -8.76 -28.99 12.06
CA LEU A 142 -7.80 -30.01 12.50
C LEU A 142 -7.89 -31.25 11.58
N SER A 143 -6.74 -31.78 11.19
CA SER A 143 -6.70 -33.02 10.39
C SER A 143 -7.27 -34.21 11.18
N GLU A 144 -7.76 -35.24 10.48
CA GLU A 144 -8.28 -36.44 11.15
C GLU A 144 -7.19 -37.11 12.00
N GLU A 145 -5.95 -37.13 11.52
CA GLU A 145 -4.79 -37.67 12.23
C GLU A 145 -4.48 -36.86 13.50
N THR A 146 -4.50 -35.53 13.41
CA THR A 146 -4.32 -34.64 14.57
C THR A 146 -5.45 -34.82 15.58
N MET A 147 -6.69 -34.99 15.11
CA MET A 147 -7.84 -35.23 15.98
C MET A 147 -7.71 -36.55 16.75
N GLN A 148 -7.30 -37.62 16.07
CA GLN A 148 -7.05 -38.91 16.70
C GLN A 148 -5.93 -38.80 17.74
N ALA A 149 -4.82 -38.14 17.40
CA ALA A 149 -3.71 -37.94 18.33
C ALA A 149 -4.12 -37.18 19.59
N PHE A 150 -4.98 -36.15 19.48
CA PHE A 150 -5.53 -35.46 20.65
C PHE A 150 -6.41 -36.38 21.51
N ASN A 151 -7.27 -37.18 20.87
CA ASN A 151 -8.17 -38.12 21.56
C ASN A 151 -7.45 -39.20 22.37
N GLU A 152 -6.20 -39.52 22.03
CA GLU A 152 -5.42 -40.53 22.75
C GLU A 152 -4.96 -40.09 24.15
N PHE A 153 -4.77 -38.77 24.39
CA PHE A 153 -4.19 -38.30 25.64
C PHE A 153 -4.95 -37.15 26.32
N LEU A 154 -5.83 -36.45 25.61
CA LEU A 154 -6.68 -35.44 26.23
C LEU A 154 -7.87 -36.10 26.97
N PRO A 155 -8.35 -35.49 28.07
CA PRO A 155 -9.54 -35.99 28.76
C PRO A 155 -10.74 -36.06 27.82
N PRO A 156 -11.66 -37.03 27.92
CA PRO A 156 -12.80 -37.18 26.99
C PRO A 156 -13.70 -35.94 26.84
N VAL A 157 -13.69 -35.05 27.84
CA VAL A 157 -14.48 -33.81 27.92
C VAL A 157 -13.83 -32.61 27.23
N TRP A 158 -12.66 -32.79 26.61
CA TRP A 158 -12.01 -31.74 25.83
C TRP A 158 -12.90 -31.31 24.63
N SER A 159 -12.62 -30.17 24.02
CA SER A 159 -13.54 -29.53 23.05
C SER A 159 -13.84 -30.33 21.77
N HIS A 160 -13.02 -31.32 21.38
CA HIS A 160 -13.09 -32.03 20.09
C HIS A 160 -13.15 -31.10 18.88
N ASN A 161 -12.57 -29.90 19.01
CA ASN A 161 -12.56 -28.87 17.98
C ASN A 161 -11.39 -27.89 18.22
N ASN A 162 -11.21 -26.93 17.33
CA ASN A 162 -10.38 -25.75 17.52
C ASN A 162 -11.29 -24.57 17.93
N PRO A 163 -11.08 -23.88 19.08
CA PRO A 163 -9.98 -24.03 20.05
C PRO A 163 -9.89 -25.40 20.74
N VAL A 164 -8.66 -25.91 20.89
CA VAL A 164 -8.33 -27.13 21.62
C VAL A 164 -8.30 -26.80 23.12
N ASP A 165 -9.44 -27.02 23.79
CA ASP A 165 -9.55 -26.84 25.24
C ASP A 165 -8.98 -28.07 25.96
N ILE A 166 -7.77 -27.93 26.51
CA ILE A 166 -7.05 -29.00 27.21
C ILE A 166 -7.43 -29.11 28.69
N ILE A 167 -8.48 -28.39 29.11
CA ILE A 167 -9.09 -28.38 30.43
C ILE A 167 -8.22 -27.68 31.49
N GLY A 168 -8.88 -27.08 32.48
CA GLY A 168 -8.27 -26.23 33.50
C GLY A 168 -7.23 -26.89 34.41
N ASP A 169 -7.26 -28.21 34.56
CA ASP A 169 -6.29 -29.00 35.32
C ASP A 169 -5.04 -29.39 34.51
N ALA A 170 -4.85 -28.79 33.33
CA ALA A 170 -3.75 -29.13 32.42
C ALA A 170 -2.37 -28.97 33.06
N THR A 171 -1.62 -30.09 33.08
CA THR A 171 -0.23 -30.12 33.52
C THR A 171 0.73 -29.55 32.46
N PRO A 172 1.96 -29.18 32.81
CA PRO A 172 2.99 -28.78 31.85
C PRO A 172 3.23 -29.79 30.73
N GLU A 173 3.18 -31.08 31.04
CA GLU A 173 3.31 -32.16 30.06
C GLU A 173 2.13 -32.17 29.08
N ARG A 174 0.90 -31.91 29.56
CA ARG A 174 -0.30 -31.83 28.70
C ARG A 174 -0.18 -30.66 27.72
N TYR A 175 0.28 -29.49 28.17
CA TYR A 175 0.56 -28.35 27.30
C TYR A 175 1.61 -28.65 26.24
N ALA A 176 2.75 -29.21 26.65
CA ALA A 176 3.84 -29.53 25.74
C ALA A 176 3.40 -30.53 24.65
N LYS A 177 2.70 -31.60 25.05
CA LYS A 177 2.19 -32.62 24.12
C LYS A 177 1.10 -32.06 23.20
N ALA A 178 0.23 -31.19 23.72
CA ALA A 178 -0.80 -30.54 22.91
C ALA A 178 -0.20 -29.60 21.86
N LEU A 179 0.79 -28.78 22.24
CA LEU A 179 1.49 -27.92 21.30
C LEU A 179 2.27 -28.73 20.25
N GLU A 180 2.95 -29.81 20.65
CA GLU A 180 3.65 -30.69 19.72
C GLU A 180 2.69 -31.30 18.69
N THR A 181 1.52 -31.75 19.14
CA THR A 181 0.47 -32.34 18.28
C THR A 181 -0.09 -31.31 17.31
N ALA A 182 -0.38 -30.09 17.80
CA ALA A 182 -0.83 -28.97 16.95
C ALA A 182 0.25 -28.55 15.93
N ALA A 183 1.53 -28.52 16.33
CA ALA A 183 2.63 -28.14 15.47
C ALA A 183 2.79 -29.08 14.26
N LYS A 184 2.52 -30.37 14.45
CA LYS A 184 2.58 -31.41 13.40
C LYS A 184 1.39 -31.37 12.44
N ASP A 185 0.30 -30.67 12.76
CA ASP A 185 -0.88 -30.59 11.89
C ASP A 185 -0.56 -29.84 10.59
N PRO A 186 -0.65 -30.48 9.40
CA PRO A 186 -0.37 -29.83 8.12
C PRO A 186 -1.32 -28.65 7.81
N ASN A 187 -2.49 -28.59 8.44
CA ASN A 187 -3.48 -27.54 8.22
C ASN A 187 -3.20 -26.26 9.01
N SER A 188 -2.34 -26.31 10.03
CA SER A 188 -2.06 -25.17 10.90
C SER A 188 -0.99 -24.25 10.29
N ASP A 189 -1.31 -22.96 10.11
CA ASP A 189 -0.36 -21.94 9.63
C ASP A 189 0.33 -21.18 10.78
N GLY A 190 -0.22 -21.26 11.99
CA GLY A 190 0.41 -20.83 13.25
C GLY A 190 -0.33 -21.38 14.47
N MET A 191 0.20 -21.11 15.67
CA MET A 191 -0.37 -21.56 16.94
C MET A 191 -0.46 -20.42 17.95
N LEU A 192 -1.54 -20.40 18.72
CA LEU A 192 -1.69 -19.57 19.92
C LEU A 192 -1.88 -20.47 21.12
N VAL A 193 -1.02 -20.33 22.13
CA VAL A 193 -1.18 -20.98 23.43
C VAL A 193 -1.74 -19.96 24.42
N ILE A 194 -2.88 -20.27 25.01
CA ILE A 194 -3.53 -19.43 26.02
C ILE A 194 -3.42 -20.13 27.36
N LEU A 195 -2.95 -19.41 28.37
CA LEU A 195 -2.87 -19.86 29.74
C LEU A 195 -3.55 -18.87 30.67
N THR A 196 -4.50 -19.38 31.45
CA THR A 196 -5.02 -18.73 32.66
C THR A 196 -4.59 -19.52 33.89
N PRO A 197 -4.00 -18.91 34.93
CA PRO A 197 -3.74 -19.59 36.19
C PRO A 197 -5.01 -20.18 36.80
N GLN A 198 -4.93 -21.46 37.13
CA GLN A 198 -5.90 -22.21 37.92
C GLN A 198 -5.17 -22.93 39.06
N ALA A 199 -5.93 -23.50 40.00
CA ALA A 199 -5.38 -24.10 41.22
C ALA A 199 -4.31 -25.19 40.98
N MET A 200 -4.35 -25.88 39.83
CA MET A 200 -3.46 -26.99 39.49
C MET A 200 -2.41 -26.67 38.40
N THR A 201 -2.40 -25.44 37.86
CA THR A 201 -1.50 -25.05 36.77
C THR A 201 -0.26 -24.35 37.30
N ASP A 202 0.91 -24.66 36.73
CA ASP A 202 2.17 -23.95 36.98
C ASP A 202 2.57 -23.15 35.72
N PRO A 203 2.29 -21.83 35.66
CA PRO A 203 2.59 -21.01 34.49
C PRO A 203 4.07 -20.94 34.13
N THR A 204 4.95 -21.10 35.12
CA THR A 204 6.40 -21.02 34.95
C THR A 204 6.93 -22.33 34.37
N GLN A 205 6.52 -23.46 34.92
CA GLN A 205 6.92 -24.77 34.41
C GLN A 205 6.35 -25.06 33.02
N ILE A 206 5.13 -24.58 32.73
CA ILE A 206 4.57 -24.63 31.37
C ILE A 206 5.47 -23.85 30.41
N ALA A 207 5.82 -22.60 30.73
CA ALA A 207 6.70 -21.79 29.89
C ALA A 207 8.07 -22.45 29.62
N GLU A 208 8.68 -23.09 30.62
CA GLU A 208 9.92 -23.86 30.46
C GLU A 208 9.77 -25.01 29.46
N LYS A 209 8.65 -25.72 29.49
CA LYS A 209 8.36 -26.82 28.56
C LYS A 209 8.08 -26.34 27.13
N LEU A 210 7.66 -25.09 26.94
CA LEU A 210 7.37 -24.55 25.61
C LEU A 210 8.61 -24.04 24.85
N LYS A 211 9.71 -23.70 25.55
CA LYS A 211 10.95 -23.19 24.92
C LYS A 211 11.42 -23.99 23.70
N PRO A 212 11.43 -25.35 23.69
CA PRO A 212 11.94 -26.11 22.56
C PRO A 212 11.15 -25.91 21.27
N TYR A 213 9.90 -25.42 21.35
CA TYR A 213 9.02 -25.23 20.19
C TYR A 213 9.17 -23.86 19.52
N ALA A 214 9.89 -22.92 20.14
CA ALA A 214 9.95 -21.53 19.70
C ALA A 214 10.34 -21.35 18.22
N THR A 215 11.24 -22.20 17.69
CA THR A 215 11.71 -22.14 16.31
C THR A 215 11.70 -23.48 15.58
N SER A 216 11.41 -24.58 16.27
CA SER A 216 11.55 -25.94 15.73
C SER A 216 10.38 -26.40 14.85
N THR A 217 9.26 -25.67 14.87
CA THR A 217 8.03 -26.06 14.16
C THR A 217 7.93 -25.50 12.73
N GLY A 218 8.74 -24.49 12.40
CA GLY A 218 8.64 -23.76 11.13
C GLY A 218 7.35 -22.93 10.98
N LYS A 219 6.57 -22.76 12.06
CA LYS A 219 5.31 -22.02 12.14
C LYS A 219 5.35 -21.08 13.34
N PRO A 220 4.74 -19.88 13.27
CA PRO A 220 4.73 -18.96 14.39
C PRO A 220 3.99 -19.56 15.59
N ILE A 221 4.56 -19.37 16.78
CA ILE A 221 3.96 -19.67 18.07
C ILE A 221 3.84 -18.36 18.86
N LEU A 222 2.62 -18.05 19.26
CA LEU A 222 2.30 -16.91 20.11
C LEU A 222 1.73 -17.42 21.44
N ALA A 223 1.94 -16.64 22.49
CA ALA A 223 1.50 -16.98 23.83
C ALA A 223 0.59 -15.88 24.39
N SER A 224 -0.47 -16.25 25.10
CA SER A 224 -1.27 -15.34 25.92
C SER A 224 -1.29 -15.83 27.37
N TRP A 225 -0.55 -15.14 28.24
CA TRP A 225 -0.39 -15.51 29.65
C TRP A 225 -1.21 -14.53 30.49
N MET A 226 -2.42 -14.93 30.85
CA MET A 226 -3.45 -14.10 31.49
C MET A 226 -3.46 -14.31 33.01
N GLY A 227 -2.67 -13.57 33.78
CA GLY A 227 -2.64 -13.76 35.24
C GLY A 227 -1.84 -12.75 36.05
N GLY A 228 -1.49 -11.60 35.48
CA GLY A 228 -0.72 -10.55 36.14
C GLY A 228 0.61 -11.06 36.74
N LYS A 229 0.78 -10.91 38.06
CA LYS A 229 2.03 -11.25 38.74
C LYS A 229 2.36 -12.75 38.73
N GLU A 230 1.35 -13.62 38.73
CA GLU A 230 1.54 -15.08 38.81
C GLU A 230 2.17 -15.66 37.54
N VAL A 231 1.97 -14.98 36.40
CA VAL A 231 2.46 -15.42 35.09
C VAL A 231 3.74 -14.71 34.66
N ALA A 232 4.18 -13.68 35.39
CA ALA A 232 5.29 -12.81 35.00
C ALA A 232 6.61 -13.57 34.77
N ALA A 233 6.91 -14.57 35.61
CA ALA A 233 8.08 -15.43 35.42
C ALA A 233 7.97 -16.23 34.12
N GLY A 234 6.81 -16.82 33.85
CA GLY A 234 6.53 -17.55 32.60
C GLY A 234 6.66 -16.66 31.35
N ILE A 235 6.14 -15.43 31.40
CA ILE A 235 6.26 -14.44 30.31
C ILE A 235 7.73 -14.14 30.02
N SER A 236 8.54 -13.89 31.06
CA SER A 236 9.97 -13.64 30.90
C SER A 236 10.68 -14.81 30.22
N ILE A 237 10.38 -16.03 30.66
CA ILE A 237 10.93 -17.28 30.13
C ILE A 237 10.60 -17.45 28.64
N LEU A 238 9.35 -17.22 28.25
CA LEU A 238 8.89 -17.31 26.85
C LEU A 238 9.56 -16.24 25.97
N ASN A 239 9.61 -14.99 26.45
CA ASN A 239 10.21 -13.89 25.70
C ASN A 239 11.71 -14.10 25.45
N HIS A 240 12.46 -14.62 26.43
CA HIS A 240 13.87 -14.99 26.25
C HIS A 240 14.05 -16.18 25.29
N ALA A 241 13.07 -17.08 25.23
CA ALA A 241 13.04 -18.17 24.26
C ALA A 241 12.54 -17.76 22.87
N SER A 242 12.30 -16.46 22.65
CA SER A 242 11.73 -15.92 21.40
C SER A 242 10.28 -16.33 21.12
N ILE A 243 9.48 -16.65 22.14
CA ILE A 243 8.02 -16.80 22.02
C ILE A 243 7.35 -15.50 22.50
N PRO A 244 6.79 -14.69 21.59
CA PRO A 244 6.11 -13.45 21.96
C PRO A 244 4.90 -13.74 22.85
N SER A 245 4.81 -13.02 23.96
CA SER A 245 3.78 -13.23 24.98
C SER A 245 2.92 -11.97 25.16
N PHE A 246 1.61 -12.16 25.12
CA PHE A 246 0.60 -11.11 25.23
C PHE A 246 -0.20 -11.27 26.52
N GLU A 247 -0.68 -10.14 27.06
CA GLU A 247 -1.56 -10.18 28.22
C GLU A 247 -2.94 -10.73 27.85
N TYR A 248 -3.48 -10.34 26.69
CA TYR A 248 -4.80 -10.78 26.23
C TYR A 248 -4.72 -11.56 24.92
N PRO A 249 -5.60 -12.56 24.72
CA PRO A 249 -5.51 -13.44 23.55
C PRO A 249 -5.97 -12.76 22.27
N ASP A 250 -6.86 -11.77 22.33
CA ASP A 250 -7.28 -10.98 21.18
C ASP A 250 -6.13 -10.12 20.62
N ASP A 251 -5.21 -9.62 21.44
CA ASP A 251 -3.98 -8.96 20.98
C ASP A 251 -3.07 -9.93 20.22
N ALA A 252 -2.86 -11.13 20.77
CA ALA A 252 -2.03 -12.15 20.14
C ALA A 252 -2.59 -12.56 18.76
N VAL A 253 -3.91 -12.75 18.69
CA VAL A 253 -4.62 -13.07 17.45
C VAL A 253 -4.54 -11.93 16.43
N ARG A 254 -4.75 -10.68 16.86
CA ARG A 254 -4.58 -9.51 15.98
C ARG A 254 -3.17 -9.47 15.38
N MET A 255 -2.14 -9.71 16.21
CA MET A 255 -0.76 -9.77 15.72
C MET A 255 -0.52 -10.91 14.74
N PHE A 256 -1.08 -12.10 14.98
CA PHE A 256 -1.02 -13.19 14.01
C PHE A 256 -1.63 -12.80 12.66
N SER A 257 -2.82 -12.20 12.67
CA SER A 257 -3.49 -11.72 11.45
C SER A 257 -2.66 -10.66 10.74
N TYR A 258 -2.04 -9.71 11.46
CA TYR A 258 -1.13 -8.73 10.86
C TYR A 258 0.12 -9.37 10.28
N MET A 259 0.72 -10.37 10.94
CA MET A 259 1.86 -11.12 10.38
C MET A 259 1.50 -11.83 9.07
N TRP A 260 0.31 -12.42 9.00
CA TRP A 260 -0.19 -13.07 7.79
C TRP A 260 -0.48 -12.04 6.69
N GLN A 261 -1.24 -10.99 6.99
CA GLN A 261 -1.54 -9.91 6.06
C GLN A 261 -0.27 -9.24 5.54
N TYR A 262 0.73 -9.01 6.40
CA TYR A 262 2.05 -8.55 6.00
C TYR A 262 2.72 -9.48 4.99
N SER A 263 2.67 -10.79 5.24
CA SER A 263 3.26 -11.79 4.36
C SER A 263 2.56 -11.84 3.00
N GLN A 264 1.24 -11.69 2.99
CA GLN A 264 0.45 -11.59 1.77
C GLN A 264 0.71 -10.26 1.05
N ASN A 265 0.86 -9.16 1.79
CA ASN A 265 1.23 -7.85 1.26
C ASN A 265 2.59 -7.87 0.59
N LEU A 266 3.59 -8.48 1.22
CA LEU A 266 4.90 -8.70 0.60
C LEU A 266 4.78 -9.55 -0.67
N LYS A 267 4.11 -10.70 -0.62
CA LYS A 267 3.95 -11.57 -1.81
C LYS A 267 3.30 -10.82 -2.98
N SER A 268 2.30 -9.99 -2.73
CA SER A 268 1.66 -9.21 -3.79
C SER A 268 2.46 -7.98 -4.22
N LEU A 269 3.22 -7.34 -3.34
CA LEU A 269 4.21 -6.32 -3.76
C LEU A 269 5.25 -6.94 -4.72
N TYR A 270 5.51 -8.24 -4.54
CA TYR A 270 6.41 -9.04 -5.36
C TYR A 270 5.73 -9.77 -6.52
N GLU A 271 4.40 -9.66 -6.69
CA GLU A 271 3.76 -10.14 -7.90
C GLU A 271 4.28 -9.31 -9.07
N THR A 272 4.92 -9.99 -10.01
CA THR A 272 5.36 -9.47 -11.30
C THR A 272 4.19 -8.74 -11.97
N PRO A 273 4.18 -7.39 -12.05
CA PRO A 273 3.14 -6.65 -12.72
C PRO A 273 3.01 -7.09 -14.17
N ALA A 274 1.80 -7.16 -14.71
CA ALA A 274 1.65 -7.29 -16.15
C ALA A 274 1.67 -5.87 -16.73
N LEU A 275 2.57 -5.58 -17.66
CA LEU A 275 2.45 -4.37 -18.47
C LEU A 275 1.17 -4.47 -19.31
N PRO A 276 0.30 -3.45 -19.31
CA PRO A 276 -0.64 -3.27 -20.39
C PRO A 276 0.15 -3.22 -21.71
N PRO A 277 -0.15 -4.08 -22.70
CA PRO A 277 0.65 -4.17 -23.93
C PRO A 277 0.65 -2.92 -24.83
N HIS A 278 -0.04 -1.83 -24.47
CA HIS A 278 -0.30 -0.73 -25.38
C HIS A 278 -0.23 0.65 -24.70
N LEU A 279 0.99 1.20 -24.63
CA LEU A 279 1.21 2.62 -24.90
C LEU A 279 2.17 2.70 -26.10
N GLN A 280 1.70 2.12 -27.20
CA GLN A 280 2.35 2.28 -28.49
C GLN A 280 1.99 3.66 -29.02
N THR A 281 2.98 4.34 -29.58
CA THR A 281 2.83 5.56 -30.36
C THR A 281 1.72 5.39 -31.40
N THR A 282 0.55 5.96 -31.17
CA THR A 282 -0.43 6.15 -32.24
C THR A 282 0.07 7.32 -33.09
N ASN A 283 0.41 7.08 -34.36
CA ASN A 283 0.82 8.10 -35.32
C ASN A 283 2.14 8.85 -35.03
N GLY A 284 3.05 8.27 -34.25
CA GLY A 284 4.39 8.85 -33.97
C GLY A 284 4.46 9.84 -32.81
N THR A 285 3.33 10.16 -32.18
CA THR A 285 3.25 11.01 -30.97
C THR A 285 2.88 10.13 -29.77
N SER A 286 3.58 10.27 -28.65
CA SER A 286 3.32 9.55 -27.41
C SER A 286 2.06 10.04 -26.71
N SER A 287 1.42 9.18 -25.90
CA SER A 287 0.26 9.56 -25.05
C SER A 287 0.56 10.77 -24.17
N PHE A 288 1.80 10.85 -23.65
CA PHE A 288 2.29 11.99 -22.88
C PHE A 288 2.21 13.30 -23.66
N GLU A 289 2.73 13.33 -24.89
CA GLU A 289 2.75 14.54 -25.72
C GLU A 289 1.33 14.99 -26.11
N GLN A 290 0.43 14.04 -26.39
CA GLN A 290 -0.98 14.35 -26.67
C GLN A 290 -1.67 14.95 -25.43
N GLY A 291 -1.47 14.37 -24.25
CA GLY A 291 -2.03 14.88 -23.01
C GLY A 291 -1.49 16.26 -22.64
N GLU A 292 -0.18 16.44 -22.75
CA GLU A 292 0.49 17.71 -22.46
C GLU A 292 -0.01 18.80 -23.43
N TYR A 293 -0.19 18.48 -24.71
CA TYR A 293 -0.75 19.42 -25.69
C TYR A 293 -2.15 19.91 -25.28
N ILE A 294 -3.07 18.99 -24.93
CA ILE A 294 -4.43 19.35 -24.52
C ILE A 294 -4.41 20.27 -23.29
N ILE A 295 -3.63 19.91 -22.27
CA ILE A 295 -3.52 20.67 -21.03
C ILE A 295 -2.92 22.06 -21.28
N GLN A 296 -1.85 22.15 -22.07
CA GLN A 296 -1.20 23.42 -22.34
C GLN A 296 -2.08 24.37 -23.16
N GLN A 297 -2.90 23.87 -24.09
CA GLN A 297 -3.88 24.71 -24.79
C GLN A 297 -4.90 25.35 -23.83
N VAL A 298 -5.41 24.56 -22.87
CA VAL A 298 -6.37 25.04 -21.88
C VAL A 298 -5.72 26.09 -20.96
N ARG A 299 -4.51 25.81 -20.46
CA ARG A 299 -3.77 26.76 -19.63
C ARG A 299 -3.41 28.04 -20.37
N ALA A 300 -2.98 27.96 -21.64
CA ALA A 300 -2.68 29.12 -22.47
C ALA A 300 -3.91 30.01 -22.73
N SER A 301 -5.11 29.43 -22.72
CA SER A 301 -6.37 30.18 -22.79
C SER A 301 -6.79 30.84 -21.47
N GLY A 302 -6.00 30.70 -20.39
CA GLY A 302 -6.29 31.22 -19.06
C GLY A 302 -7.35 30.43 -18.29
N ARG A 303 -7.76 29.26 -18.80
CA ARG A 303 -8.72 28.36 -18.16
C ARG A 303 -8.00 27.41 -17.20
N THR A 304 -8.70 27.03 -16.14
CA THR A 304 -8.26 26.01 -15.16
C THR A 304 -9.10 24.73 -15.21
N ILE A 305 -10.11 24.69 -16.08
CA ILE A 305 -11.05 23.58 -16.20
C ILE A 305 -11.15 23.18 -17.67
N LEU A 306 -10.97 21.89 -17.92
CA LEU A 306 -11.21 21.31 -19.24
C LEU A 306 -12.71 21.12 -19.45
N THR A 307 -13.18 21.34 -20.66
CA THR A 307 -14.52 20.93 -21.07
C THR A 307 -14.66 19.40 -20.97
N GLU A 308 -15.89 18.88 -20.91
CA GLU A 308 -16.13 17.43 -20.94
C GLU A 308 -15.50 16.77 -22.17
N PHE A 309 -15.54 17.45 -23.32
CA PHE A 309 -14.92 16.96 -24.55
C PHE A 309 -13.40 16.86 -24.41
N GLU A 310 -12.73 17.93 -23.97
CA GLU A 310 -11.27 17.94 -23.76
C GLU A 310 -10.84 16.91 -22.71
N SER A 311 -11.61 16.78 -21.62
CA SER A 311 -11.36 15.79 -20.56
C SER A 311 -11.43 14.37 -21.11
N LYS A 312 -12.44 14.06 -21.93
CA LYS A 312 -12.53 12.75 -22.61
C LYS A 312 -11.42 12.52 -23.63
N GLN A 313 -11.01 13.54 -24.40
CA GLN A 313 -9.86 13.42 -25.30
C GLN A 313 -8.57 13.10 -24.53
N LEU A 314 -8.36 13.71 -23.37
CA LEU A 314 -7.22 13.41 -22.49
C LEU A 314 -7.25 11.95 -22.00
N LEU A 315 -8.41 11.46 -21.55
CA LEU A 315 -8.57 10.04 -21.17
C LEU A 315 -8.28 9.10 -22.35
N ALA A 316 -8.81 9.40 -23.53
CA ALA A 316 -8.62 8.60 -24.73
C ALA A 316 -7.14 8.55 -25.19
N ALA A 317 -6.39 9.64 -25.02
CA ALA A 317 -4.95 9.67 -25.31
C ALA A 317 -4.14 8.66 -24.47
N TYR A 318 -4.64 8.31 -23.28
CA TYR A 318 -4.09 7.30 -22.38
C TYR A 318 -4.72 5.91 -22.53
N GLY A 319 -5.56 5.71 -23.55
CA GLY A 319 -6.19 4.42 -23.84
C GLY A 319 -7.39 4.09 -22.95
N ILE A 320 -7.90 5.05 -22.18
CA ILE A 320 -9.10 4.88 -21.36
C ILE A 320 -10.33 5.02 -22.26
N PRO A 321 -11.21 4.00 -22.36
CA PRO A 321 -12.35 4.06 -23.26
C PRO A 321 -13.36 5.14 -22.85
N ILE A 322 -13.73 6.00 -23.81
CA ILE A 322 -14.71 7.07 -23.61
C ILE A 322 -15.97 6.83 -24.43
N VAL A 323 -17.09 7.39 -23.97
CA VAL A 323 -18.29 7.47 -24.82
C VAL A 323 -18.03 8.44 -25.97
N GLU A 324 -18.43 8.05 -27.18
CA GLU A 324 -18.33 8.92 -28.35
C GLU A 324 -19.02 10.26 -28.09
N THR A 325 -18.29 11.35 -28.29
CA THR A 325 -18.75 12.70 -27.96
C THR A 325 -18.44 13.63 -29.12
N ARG A 326 -19.46 14.27 -29.70
CA ARG A 326 -19.31 15.21 -30.83
C ARG A 326 -19.84 16.60 -30.44
N ILE A 327 -19.08 17.65 -30.69
CA ILE A 327 -19.50 19.03 -30.41
C ILE A 327 -20.41 19.53 -31.54
N ALA A 328 -21.56 20.08 -31.18
CA ALA A 328 -22.49 20.78 -32.08
C ALA A 328 -22.71 22.22 -31.60
N THR A 329 -22.40 23.20 -32.45
CA THR A 329 -22.61 24.63 -32.16
C THR A 329 -23.97 25.13 -32.68
N SER A 330 -24.70 24.33 -33.44
CA SER A 330 -26.05 24.62 -33.93
C SER A 330 -26.98 23.43 -33.78
N ALA A 331 -28.30 23.68 -33.75
CA ALA A 331 -29.29 22.60 -33.72
C ALA A 331 -29.22 21.70 -34.97
N ALA A 332 -28.87 22.28 -36.14
CA ALA A 332 -28.70 21.52 -37.37
C ALA A 332 -27.49 20.57 -37.28
N ASP A 333 -26.37 21.03 -36.70
CA ASP A 333 -25.20 20.19 -36.46
C ASP A 333 -25.51 19.09 -35.43
N ALA A 334 -26.30 19.40 -34.40
CA ALA A 334 -26.71 18.43 -33.39
C ALA A 334 -27.53 17.28 -34.01
N VAL A 335 -28.50 17.60 -34.88
CA VAL A 335 -29.29 16.61 -35.62
C VAL A 335 -28.42 15.79 -36.57
N LYS A 336 -27.48 16.43 -37.27
CA LYS A 336 -26.52 15.75 -38.15
C LYS A 336 -25.65 14.74 -37.37
N HIS A 337 -25.12 15.15 -36.22
CA HIS A 337 -24.33 14.25 -35.36
C HIS A 337 -25.18 13.14 -34.75
N ALA A 338 -26.40 13.44 -34.30
CA ALA A 338 -27.31 12.44 -33.76
C ALA A 338 -27.67 11.36 -34.79
N SER A 339 -27.93 11.78 -36.03
CA SER A 339 -28.26 10.86 -37.13
C SER A 339 -27.06 9.98 -37.53
N ALA A 340 -25.84 10.49 -37.40
CA ALA A 340 -24.62 9.72 -37.65
C ALA A 340 -24.28 8.73 -36.53
N ILE A 341 -24.60 9.06 -35.28
CA ILE A 341 -24.40 8.18 -34.12
C ILE A 341 -25.49 7.10 -34.06
N GLY A 342 -26.73 7.46 -34.41
CA GLY A 342 -27.91 6.62 -34.26
C GLY A 342 -28.66 6.89 -32.95
N TYR A 343 -29.99 6.84 -33.01
CA TYR A 343 -30.87 7.11 -31.89
C TYR A 343 -31.09 5.86 -30.99
N PRO A 344 -31.37 6.04 -29.67
CA PRO A 344 -31.48 7.31 -28.98
C PRO A 344 -30.13 7.94 -28.61
N VAL A 345 -30.11 9.28 -28.54
CA VAL A 345 -28.93 10.08 -28.18
C VAL A 345 -29.16 10.91 -26.92
N VAL A 346 -28.09 11.51 -26.43
CA VAL A 346 -28.03 12.43 -25.30
C VAL A 346 -27.46 13.76 -25.78
N LEU A 347 -28.06 14.86 -25.34
CA LEU A 347 -27.48 16.20 -25.45
C LEU A 347 -27.00 16.67 -24.08
N LYS A 348 -25.74 17.11 -24.00
CA LYS A 348 -25.19 17.80 -22.81
C LYS A 348 -24.65 19.16 -23.20
N LEU A 349 -24.75 20.16 -22.33
CA LEU A 349 -24.20 21.49 -22.53
C LEU A 349 -22.69 21.44 -22.83
N TYR A 350 -22.28 22.13 -23.89
CA TYR A 350 -20.88 22.44 -24.16
C TYR A 350 -20.59 23.86 -23.63
N SER A 351 -19.75 23.93 -22.59
CA SER A 351 -19.35 25.18 -21.94
C SER A 351 -17.95 25.06 -21.34
N GLU A 352 -17.13 26.09 -21.52
CA GLU A 352 -15.81 26.26 -20.90
C GLU A 352 -15.87 26.73 -19.45
N THR A 353 -17.06 27.11 -18.96
CA THR A 353 -17.24 27.78 -17.66
C THR A 353 -18.18 27.06 -16.71
N ILE A 354 -19.01 26.14 -17.21
CA ILE A 354 -20.01 25.42 -16.40
C ILE A 354 -19.62 23.94 -16.31
N THR A 355 -19.37 23.47 -15.09
CA THR A 355 -19.05 22.06 -14.80
C THR A 355 -20.30 21.25 -14.45
N HIS A 356 -21.18 21.77 -13.58
CA HIS A 356 -22.40 21.10 -13.14
C HIS A 356 -23.55 21.35 -14.12
N LYS A 357 -23.51 20.60 -15.23
CA LYS A 357 -24.45 20.71 -16.36
C LYS A 357 -25.90 20.49 -15.94
N THR A 358 -26.16 19.56 -15.03
CA THR A 358 -27.52 19.22 -14.56
C THR A 358 -28.21 20.39 -13.86
N ASP A 359 -27.48 21.18 -13.07
CA ASP A 359 -28.03 22.29 -12.27
C ASP A 359 -28.62 23.41 -13.14
N VAL A 360 -28.00 23.62 -14.31
CA VAL A 360 -28.45 24.58 -15.32
C VAL A 360 -29.43 23.97 -16.33
N GLY A 361 -29.91 22.74 -16.11
CA GLY A 361 -30.77 22.04 -17.07
C GLY A 361 -30.06 21.69 -18.38
N GLY A 362 -28.74 21.57 -18.33
CA GLY A 362 -27.85 21.35 -19.47
C GLY A 362 -27.71 19.89 -19.89
N VAL A 363 -28.58 18.98 -19.45
CA VAL A 363 -28.52 17.56 -19.83
C VAL A 363 -29.93 17.08 -20.18
N ILE A 364 -30.11 16.57 -21.39
CA ILE A 364 -31.36 15.95 -21.83
C ILE A 364 -31.04 14.58 -22.43
N LEU A 365 -31.65 13.55 -21.86
CA LEU A 365 -31.40 12.15 -22.17
C LEU A 365 -32.48 11.56 -23.10
N ASN A 366 -32.17 10.40 -23.70
CA ASN A 366 -33.14 9.54 -24.40
C ASN A 366 -33.90 10.24 -25.55
N LEU A 367 -33.17 11.00 -26.36
CA LEU A 367 -33.72 11.69 -27.55
C LEU A 367 -33.83 10.69 -28.69
N LYS A 368 -35.05 10.46 -29.19
CA LYS A 368 -35.37 9.32 -30.08
C LYS A 368 -35.37 9.66 -31.57
N ASP A 369 -35.39 10.94 -31.92
CA ASP A 369 -35.51 11.43 -33.28
C ASP A 369 -34.94 12.85 -33.42
N ALA A 370 -34.92 13.37 -34.66
CA ALA A 370 -34.35 14.67 -35.01
C ALA A 370 -35.10 15.84 -34.37
N ASP A 371 -36.43 15.76 -34.28
CA ASP A 371 -37.26 16.81 -33.71
C ASP A 371 -36.98 16.96 -32.21
N ALA A 372 -36.90 15.83 -31.48
CA ALA A 372 -36.51 15.80 -30.07
C ALA A 372 -35.12 16.41 -29.84
N VAL A 373 -34.16 16.17 -30.75
CA VAL A 373 -32.81 16.76 -30.68
C VAL A 373 -32.85 18.27 -30.89
N GLN A 374 -33.62 18.75 -31.86
CA GLN A 374 -33.76 20.18 -32.13
C GLN A 374 -34.41 20.92 -30.96
N ASP A 375 -35.47 20.36 -30.38
CA ASP A 375 -36.16 20.93 -29.23
C ASP A 375 -35.28 20.90 -27.97
N ALA A 376 -34.54 19.81 -27.75
CA ALA A 376 -33.60 19.71 -26.65
C ALA A 376 -32.46 20.73 -26.76
N PHE A 377 -31.92 20.97 -27.95
CA PHE A 377 -30.89 22.00 -28.17
C PHE A 377 -31.40 23.39 -27.74
N ARG A 378 -32.60 23.77 -28.21
CA ARG A 378 -33.23 25.06 -27.87
C ARG A 378 -33.52 25.16 -26.37
N THR A 379 -34.00 24.08 -25.77
CA THR A 379 -34.29 24.01 -24.33
C THR A 379 -33.05 24.25 -23.49
N ILE A 380 -31.93 23.59 -23.81
CA ILE A 380 -30.66 23.80 -23.11
C ILE A 380 -30.17 25.24 -23.29
N GLN A 381 -30.20 25.76 -24.53
CA GLN A 381 -29.79 27.13 -24.83
C GLN A 381 -30.58 28.15 -24.01
N GLN A 382 -31.91 28.00 -23.95
CA GLN A 382 -32.79 28.88 -23.20
C GLN A 382 -32.52 28.78 -21.69
N SER A 383 -32.48 27.57 -21.14
CA SER A 383 -32.24 27.33 -19.71
C SER A 383 -30.92 27.93 -19.22
N VAL A 384 -29.85 27.78 -20.00
CA VAL A 384 -28.53 28.36 -19.67
C VAL A 384 -28.55 29.88 -19.79
N SER A 385 -29.18 30.41 -20.85
CA SER A 385 -29.29 31.86 -21.05
C SER A 385 -30.04 32.54 -19.91
N ASP A 386 -31.11 31.92 -19.42
CA ASP A 386 -31.96 32.45 -18.35
C ASP A 386 -31.30 32.35 -16.96
N LYS A 387 -30.62 31.24 -16.67
CA LYS A 387 -30.06 30.99 -15.33
C LYS A 387 -28.71 31.67 -15.08
N VAL A 388 -27.85 31.69 -16.09
CA VAL A 388 -26.43 32.08 -15.93
C VAL A 388 -25.93 33.03 -17.03
N GLY A 389 -26.65 33.14 -18.15
CA GLY A 389 -26.38 34.10 -19.22
C GLY A 389 -25.90 33.46 -20.52
N ALA A 390 -26.28 34.06 -21.65
CA ALA A 390 -26.08 33.51 -22.99
C ALA A 390 -24.61 33.23 -23.35
N LYS A 391 -23.66 33.99 -22.79
CA LYS A 391 -22.21 33.82 -23.03
C LYS A 391 -21.66 32.46 -22.55
N HIS A 392 -22.38 31.77 -21.67
CA HIS A 392 -21.97 30.49 -21.13
C HIS A 392 -22.44 29.29 -21.97
N PHE A 393 -23.25 29.54 -23.01
CA PHE A 393 -23.69 28.53 -23.97
C PHE A 393 -22.82 28.58 -25.24
N GLN A 394 -21.97 27.58 -25.44
CA GLN A 394 -21.12 27.46 -26.63
C GLN A 394 -21.63 26.39 -27.60
N GLY A 395 -22.69 25.68 -27.22
CA GLY A 395 -23.32 24.60 -27.98
C GLY A 395 -23.69 23.43 -27.09
N VAL A 396 -23.76 22.25 -27.67
CA VAL A 396 -24.00 20.98 -26.98
C VAL A 396 -23.01 19.91 -27.45
N THR A 397 -22.81 18.89 -26.63
CA THR A 397 -22.23 17.63 -27.06
C THR A 397 -23.33 16.62 -27.35
N VAL A 398 -23.19 15.89 -28.45
CA VAL A 398 -24.07 14.79 -28.84
C VAL A 398 -23.36 13.47 -28.55
N GLN A 399 -24.02 12.60 -27.79
CA GLN A 399 -23.47 11.32 -27.34
C GLN A 399 -24.52 10.19 -27.53
N PRO A 400 -24.11 8.94 -27.80
CA PRO A 400 -25.05 7.82 -27.82
C PRO A 400 -25.66 7.59 -26.43
N MET A 401 -26.94 7.19 -26.37
CA MET A 401 -27.57 6.78 -25.12
C MET A 401 -27.10 5.36 -24.74
N ILE A 402 -26.12 5.31 -23.85
CA ILE A 402 -25.58 4.06 -23.32
C ILE A 402 -26.58 3.44 -22.33
N LYS A 403 -26.98 2.18 -22.57
CA LYS A 403 -27.76 1.41 -21.59
C LYS A 403 -26.90 1.17 -20.34
N LEU A 404 -27.44 1.55 -19.17
CA LEU A 404 -26.81 1.34 -17.86
C LEU A 404 -26.98 -0.10 -17.36
N GLU A 405 -26.74 -1.08 -18.23
CA GLU A 405 -26.68 -2.50 -17.87
C GLU A 405 -25.27 -2.79 -17.31
N GLY A 406 -25.05 -2.42 -16.05
CA GLY A 406 -23.75 -2.54 -15.40
C GLY A 406 -23.71 -1.93 -14.00
N TYR A 407 -22.50 -1.58 -13.57
CA TYR A 407 -22.20 -0.85 -12.36
C TYR A 407 -21.63 0.52 -12.72
N GLU A 408 -22.04 1.56 -12.02
CA GLU A 408 -21.40 2.86 -12.10
C GLU A 408 -20.25 2.89 -11.09
N LEU A 409 -19.04 3.17 -11.56
CA LEU A 409 -17.84 3.30 -10.76
C LEU A 409 -17.36 4.75 -10.81
N ILE A 410 -16.58 5.13 -9.80
CA ILE A 410 -15.84 6.40 -9.76
C ILE A 410 -14.35 6.09 -9.76
N ILE A 411 -13.62 6.81 -10.61
CA ILE A 411 -12.15 6.84 -10.59
C ILE A 411 -11.73 8.29 -10.56
N GLY A 412 -10.93 8.68 -9.57
CA GLY A 412 -10.51 10.06 -9.42
C GLY A 412 -9.08 10.20 -8.92
N SER A 413 -8.58 11.43 -8.97
CA SER A 413 -7.35 11.83 -8.31
C SER A 413 -7.48 13.26 -7.80
N SER A 414 -6.98 13.48 -6.60
CA SER A 414 -6.83 14.81 -6.00
C SER A 414 -5.47 14.93 -5.34
N VAL A 415 -5.02 16.16 -5.11
CA VAL A 415 -3.73 16.41 -4.44
C VAL A 415 -3.92 16.51 -2.94
N ASP A 416 -3.28 15.61 -2.21
CA ASP A 416 -3.11 15.67 -0.76
C ASP A 416 -1.87 16.51 -0.40
N PRO A 417 -1.92 17.34 0.66
CA PRO A 417 -0.79 18.19 1.06
C PRO A 417 0.48 17.43 1.45
N GLN A 418 0.34 16.21 1.99
CA GLN A 418 1.46 15.40 2.49
C GLN A 418 1.92 14.38 1.44
N PHE A 419 0.99 13.76 0.72
CA PHE A 419 1.29 12.64 -0.19
C PHE A 419 1.37 13.03 -1.67
N GLY A 420 1.00 14.27 -2.02
CA GLY A 420 0.88 14.68 -3.42
C GLY A 420 -0.36 14.06 -4.06
N PRO A 421 -0.34 13.70 -5.36
CA PRO A 421 -1.49 13.07 -6.01
C PRO A 421 -1.89 11.75 -5.32
N VAL A 422 -3.18 11.61 -5.00
CA VAL A 422 -3.80 10.40 -4.43
C VAL A 422 -4.96 9.98 -5.32
N LEU A 423 -4.98 8.71 -5.71
CA LEU A 423 -6.03 8.10 -6.53
C LEU A 423 -7.19 7.63 -5.65
N LEU A 424 -8.39 7.68 -6.21
CA LEU A 424 -9.65 7.20 -5.64
C LEU A 424 -10.28 6.19 -6.60
N PHE A 425 -10.77 5.06 -6.06
CA PHE A 425 -11.58 4.09 -6.79
C PHE A 425 -12.75 3.69 -5.90
N GLY A 426 -13.95 3.57 -6.46
CA GLY A 426 -15.11 3.17 -5.67
C GLY A 426 -16.40 2.99 -6.45
N LEU A 427 -17.47 2.79 -5.70
CA LEU A 427 -18.84 2.85 -6.23
C LEU A 427 -19.15 4.28 -6.68
N GLY A 428 -19.58 4.44 -7.94
CA GLY A 428 -19.92 5.72 -8.54
C GLY A 428 -21.43 6.03 -8.50
N GLY A 429 -21.82 7.07 -9.24
CA GLY A 429 -23.21 7.50 -9.37
C GLY A 429 -23.66 8.47 -8.28
N GLN A 430 -24.97 8.63 -8.10
CA GLN A 430 -25.54 9.67 -7.22
C GLN A 430 -25.39 9.38 -5.72
N LEU A 431 -25.12 8.12 -5.34
CA LEU A 431 -25.11 7.69 -3.94
C LEU A 431 -23.70 7.50 -3.36
N VAL A 432 -22.67 8.03 -4.02
CA VAL A 432 -21.26 7.95 -3.59
C VAL A 432 -21.08 8.43 -2.14
N GLU A 433 -21.65 9.59 -1.81
CA GLU A 433 -21.53 10.21 -0.48
C GLU A 433 -22.19 9.39 0.64
N VAL A 434 -23.18 8.56 0.29
CA VAL A 434 -23.98 7.77 1.24
C VAL A 434 -23.29 6.44 1.56
N PHE A 435 -22.80 5.72 0.56
CA PHE A 435 -22.24 4.37 0.76
C PHE A 435 -20.81 4.38 1.27
N LYS A 436 -20.06 5.47 1.02
CA LYS A 436 -18.64 5.64 1.39
C LYS A 436 -17.81 4.40 1.04
N ASP A 437 -18.06 3.86 -0.16
CA ASP A 437 -17.41 2.66 -0.67
C ASP A 437 -16.27 3.05 -1.62
N SER A 438 -15.11 3.30 -1.04
CA SER A 438 -13.94 3.80 -1.76
C SER A 438 -12.64 3.26 -1.19
N ALA A 439 -11.66 3.09 -2.07
CA ALA A 439 -10.27 2.81 -1.75
C ALA A 439 -9.38 3.94 -2.26
N LEU A 440 -8.25 4.17 -1.57
CA LEU A 440 -7.25 5.16 -1.93
C LEU A 440 -5.93 4.47 -2.28
N ALA A 441 -5.18 5.05 -3.21
CA ALA A 441 -3.87 4.55 -3.58
C ALA A 441 -2.95 5.67 -4.08
N LEU A 442 -1.64 5.45 -4.00
CA LEU A 442 -0.64 6.40 -4.49
C LEU A 442 -0.19 6.01 -5.91
N PRO A 443 -0.17 6.95 -6.87
CA PRO A 443 0.40 6.70 -8.18
C PRO A 443 1.94 6.65 -8.13
N PRO A 444 2.59 5.87 -9.03
CA PRO A 444 2.00 5.02 -10.05
C PRO A 444 1.51 3.65 -9.53
N LEU A 445 0.39 3.16 -10.07
CA LEU A 445 -0.14 1.83 -9.81
C LEU A 445 0.51 0.78 -10.72
N THR A 446 0.76 -0.40 -10.14
CA THR A 446 0.93 -1.66 -10.89
C THR A 446 -0.41 -2.37 -11.00
N THR A 447 -0.53 -3.40 -11.85
CA THR A 447 -1.75 -4.22 -11.94
C THR A 447 -2.12 -4.84 -10.59
N THR A 448 -1.12 -5.24 -9.79
CA THR A 448 -1.38 -5.80 -8.45
C THR A 448 -1.89 -4.75 -7.47
N LEU A 449 -1.34 -3.53 -7.50
CA LEU A 449 -1.85 -2.42 -6.68
C LEU A 449 -3.27 -2.04 -7.11
N ALA A 450 -3.55 -2.01 -8.42
CA ALA A 450 -4.89 -1.76 -8.96
C ALA A 450 -5.89 -2.83 -8.51
N ARG A 451 -5.54 -4.12 -8.60
CA ARG A 451 -6.37 -5.23 -8.11
C ARG A 451 -6.74 -5.06 -6.64
N ARG A 452 -5.76 -4.75 -5.79
CA ARG A 452 -5.96 -4.54 -4.35
C ARG A 452 -6.86 -3.35 -4.06
N MET A 453 -6.65 -2.26 -4.78
CA MET A 453 -7.50 -1.07 -4.69
C MET A 453 -8.96 -1.43 -5.01
N ILE A 454 -9.20 -2.29 -6.00
CA ILE A 454 -10.54 -2.80 -6.28
C ILE A 454 -11.04 -3.69 -5.12
N GLU A 455 -10.25 -4.66 -4.67
CA GLU A 455 -10.61 -5.65 -3.63
C GLU A 455 -11.00 -5.03 -2.29
N GLN A 456 -10.46 -3.86 -1.96
CA GLN A 456 -10.78 -3.11 -0.74
C GLN A 456 -12.20 -2.51 -0.73
N THR A 457 -12.86 -2.45 -1.89
CA THR A 457 -14.23 -1.91 -2.00
C THR A 457 -15.29 -3.00 -1.78
N LYS A 458 -16.45 -2.61 -1.26
CA LYS A 458 -17.64 -3.47 -1.13
C LYS A 458 -18.17 -3.84 -2.52
N ILE A 459 -18.09 -2.93 -3.50
CA ILE A 459 -18.55 -3.16 -4.88
C ILE A 459 -17.78 -4.28 -5.58
N TYR A 460 -16.55 -4.60 -5.17
CA TYR A 460 -15.79 -5.75 -5.68
C TYR A 460 -16.57 -7.07 -5.64
N LYS A 461 -17.36 -7.30 -4.59
CA LYS A 461 -18.21 -8.50 -4.49
C LYS A 461 -19.25 -8.55 -5.63
N ALA A 462 -19.77 -7.39 -6.04
CA ALA A 462 -20.70 -7.28 -7.15
C ALA A 462 -20.01 -7.41 -8.51
N LEU A 463 -18.80 -6.85 -8.65
CA LEU A 463 -18.00 -6.94 -9.88
C LEU A 463 -17.63 -8.39 -10.23
N LYS A 464 -17.47 -9.27 -9.23
CA LYS A 464 -17.28 -10.72 -9.42
C LYS A 464 -18.53 -11.47 -9.92
N GLY A 465 -19.66 -10.80 -10.07
CA GLY A 465 -20.93 -11.39 -10.44
C GLY A 465 -21.77 -11.76 -9.22
N VAL A 466 -23.06 -11.45 -9.30
CA VAL A 466 -24.09 -11.80 -8.32
C VAL A 466 -25.25 -12.47 -9.05
N ARG A 467 -26.18 -13.07 -8.31
CA ARG A 467 -27.30 -13.83 -8.89
C ARG A 467 -28.03 -13.01 -9.96
N GLY A 468 -27.91 -13.42 -11.23
CA GLY A 468 -28.53 -12.77 -12.39
C GLY A 468 -27.65 -11.75 -13.16
N ARG A 469 -26.40 -11.50 -12.74
CA ARG A 469 -25.45 -10.63 -13.47
C ARG A 469 -24.10 -11.34 -13.67
N LYS A 470 -23.56 -11.24 -14.89
CA LYS A 470 -22.22 -11.74 -15.22
C LYS A 470 -21.14 -10.88 -14.54
N PRO A 471 -19.95 -11.44 -14.27
CA PRO A 471 -18.82 -10.66 -13.79
C PRO A 471 -18.39 -9.59 -14.82
N VAL A 472 -17.81 -8.50 -14.32
CA VAL A 472 -17.06 -7.53 -15.13
C VAL A 472 -15.69 -8.10 -15.44
N ASP A 473 -15.09 -7.71 -16.57
CA ASP A 473 -13.68 -8.01 -16.86
C ASP A 473 -12.76 -7.24 -15.89
N LEU A 474 -12.38 -7.91 -14.80
CA LEU A 474 -11.52 -7.37 -13.76
C LEU A 474 -10.11 -7.07 -14.28
N ALA A 475 -9.59 -7.86 -15.22
CA ALA A 475 -8.25 -7.64 -15.78
C ALA A 475 -8.21 -6.38 -16.66
N ALA A 476 -9.28 -6.14 -17.42
CA ALA A 476 -9.45 -4.88 -18.15
C ALA A 476 -9.59 -3.68 -17.20
N LEU A 477 -10.28 -3.84 -16.08
CA LEU A 477 -10.43 -2.77 -15.07
C LEU A 477 -9.11 -2.46 -14.36
N GLU A 478 -8.34 -3.48 -14.00
CA GLU A 478 -6.98 -3.34 -13.46
C GLU A 478 -6.08 -2.57 -14.44
N THR A 479 -6.14 -2.91 -15.72
CA THR A 479 -5.41 -2.22 -16.78
C THR A 479 -5.81 -0.76 -16.90
N LEU A 480 -7.12 -0.46 -16.86
CA LEU A 480 -7.64 0.91 -16.93
C LEU A 480 -7.17 1.74 -15.73
N LEU A 481 -7.15 1.19 -14.52
CA LEU A 481 -6.62 1.87 -13.34
C LEU A 481 -5.12 2.16 -13.45
N VAL A 482 -4.34 1.25 -14.03
CA VAL A 482 -2.91 1.50 -14.32
C VAL A 482 -2.75 2.64 -15.33
N GLN A 483 -3.53 2.65 -16.41
CA GLN A 483 -3.52 3.74 -17.40
C GLN A 483 -3.91 5.09 -16.79
N PHE A 484 -4.96 5.11 -15.96
CA PHE A 484 -5.39 6.30 -15.23
C PHE A 484 -4.30 6.78 -14.26
N SER A 485 -3.68 5.86 -13.53
CA SER A 485 -2.57 6.19 -12.64
C SER A 485 -1.37 6.77 -13.38
N GLN A 486 -1.08 6.29 -14.59
CA GLN A 486 0.00 6.81 -15.42
C GLN A 486 -0.31 8.21 -15.94
N LEU A 487 -1.56 8.45 -16.38
CA LEU A 487 -2.05 9.78 -16.75
C LEU A 487 -1.77 10.78 -15.62
N VAL A 488 -2.19 10.45 -14.40
CA VAL A 488 -1.99 11.32 -13.22
C VAL A 488 -0.49 11.50 -12.90
N ALA A 489 0.32 10.45 -13.01
CA ALA A 489 1.74 10.52 -12.71
C ALA A 489 2.54 11.36 -13.72
N GLU A 490 2.14 11.34 -14.99
CA GLU A 490 2.84 12.05 -16.06
C GLU A 490 2.37 13.50 -16.22
N GLN A 491 1.05 13.75 -16.12
CA GLN A 491 0.44 15.06 -16.37
C GLN A 491 0.41 15.91 -15.09
N LYS A 492 1.59 16.41 -14.67
CA LYS A 492 1.79 17.13 -13.39
C LYS A 492 0.90 18.37 -13.19
N TRP A 493 0.41 18.94 -14.29
CA TRP A 493 -0.46 20.12 -14.26
C TRP A 493 -1.89 19.81 -13.84
N ILE A 494 -2.28 18.54 -13.76
CA ILE A 494 -3.59 18.14 -13.24
C ILE A 494 -3.62 18.34 -11.73
N LYS A 495 -4.57 19.16 -11.28
CA LYS A 495 -4.87 19.39 -9.87
C LYS A 495 -5.92 18.41 -9.36
N GLU A 496 -6.90 18.10 -10.19
CA GLU A 496 -8.00 17.18 -9.87
C GLU A 496 -8.47 16.53 -11.17
N ILE A 497 -8.73 15.23 -11.15
CA ILE A 497 -9.35 14.51 -12.27
C ILE A 497 -10.36 13.52 -11.72
N ASP A 498 -11.52 13.42 -12.37
CA ASP A 498 -12.61 12.54 -11.97
C ASP A 498 -13.30 11.94 -13.20
N ILE A 499 -13.53 10.64 -13.16
CA ILE A 499 -14.38 9.87 -14.07
C ILE A 499 -15.58 9.39 -13.26
N ASN A 500 -16.70 10.10 -13.37
CA ASN A 500 -17.94 9.74 -12.71
C ASN A 500 -19.16 10.06 -13.58
N PRO A 501 -19.90 9.06 -14.10
CA PRO A 501 -19.65 7.63 -13.91
C PRO A 501 -18.70 7.02 -14.96
N LEU A 502 -17.87 6.07 -14.51
CA LEU A 502 -17.33 5.01 -15.35
C LEU A 502 -18.32 3.84 -15.35
N LEU A 503 -18.89 3.51 -16.51
CA LEU A 503 -19.74 2.33 -16.64
C LEU A 503 -18.87 1.08 -16.75
N ALA A 504 -19.10 0.14 -15.84
CA ALA A 504 -18.49 -1.19 -15.85
C ALA A 504 -19.56 -2.26 -16.09
N SER A 505 -19.44 -2.97 -17.21
CA SER A 505 -20.34 -4.04 -17.64
C SER A 505 -19.52 -5.27 -18.07
N PRO A 506 -20.15 -6.45 -18.18
CA PRO A 506 -19.46 -7.64 -18.71
C PRO A 506 -18.91 -7.43 -20.12
N GLU A 507 -19.52 -6.55 -20.92
CA GLU A 507 -19.15 -6.32 -22.32
C GLU A 507 -18.17 -5.16 -22.52
N ARG A 508 -18.15 -4.18 -21.62
CA ARG A 508 -17.32 -2.97 -21.76
C ARG A 508 -17.08 -2.21 -20.47
N LEU A 509 -15.98 -1.48 -20.47
CA LEU A 509 -15.68 -0.37 -19.57
C LEU A 509 -15.75 0.93 -20.40
N VAL A 510 -16.45 1.96 -19.92
CA VAL A 510 -16.56 3.23 -20.66
C VAL A 510 -16.78 4.42 -19.74
N ALA A 511 -15.98 5.47 -19.90
CA ALA A 511 -16.15 6.75 -19.21
C ALA A 511 -17.32 7.53 -19.83
N LEU A 512 -18.40 7.72 -19.07
CA LEU A 512 -19.60 8.44 -19.52
C LEU A 512 -19.50 9.95 -19.29
N ASP A 513 -18.79 10.34 -18.24
CA ASP A 513 -18.43 11.73 -17.97
C ASP A 513 -17.00 11.80 -17.42
N ALA A 514 -16.38 12.96 -17.56
CA ALA A 514 -15.05 13.23 -17.07
C ALA A 514 -14.90 14.72 -16.73
N ARG A 515 -14.20 15.01 -15.64
CA ARG A 515 -13.87 16.37 -15.20
C ARG A 515 -12.38 16.44 -14.89
N VAL A 516 -11.70 17.42 -15.47
CA VAL A 516 -10.28 17.69 -15.19
C VAL A 516 -10.11 19.16 -14.83
N VAL A 517 -9.46 19.39 -13.69
CA VAL A 517 -9.03 20.69 -13.21
C VAL A 517 -7.51 20.73 -13.26
N VAL A 518 -6.96 21.80 -13.82
CA VAL A 518 -5.52 22.02 -13.95
C VAL A 518 -5.09 23.22 -13.12
N TYR A 519 -3.81 23.25 -12.75
CA TYR A 519 -3.19 24.45 -12.19
C TYR A 519 -3.22 25.60 -13.20
N ASP A 520 -3.36 26.82 -12.69
CA ASP A 520 -3.41 28.01 -13.53
C ASP A 520 -2.09 28.25 -14.28
N ALA A 521 -2.13 29.16 -15.27
CA ALA A 521 -0.99 29.46 -16.12
C ALA A 521 0.20 30.10 -15.37
N ASN A 522 -0.05 30.71 -14.21
CA ASN A 522 0.98 31.39 -13.43
C ASN A 522 1.69 30.45 -12.44
N MET A 523 1.16 29.25 -12.21
CA MET A 523 1.77 28.23 -11.38
C MET A 523 3.13 27.81 -11.95
N PRO A 524 4.26 28.04 -11.24
CA PRO A 524 5.56 27.58 -11.69
C PRO A 524 5.72 26.06 -11.46
N GLU A 525 6.48 25.40 -12.34
CA GLU A 525 6.60 23.93 -12.35
C GLU A 525 7.25 23.38 -11.06
N ASP A 526 8.15 24.14 -10.43
CA ASP A 526 8.86 23.74 -9.21
C ASP A 526 7.99 23.74 -7.94
N GLN A 527 6.81 24.34 -8.01
CA GLN A 527 5.81 24.33 -6.94
C GLN A 527 4.71 23.30 -7.14
N LEU A 528 4.75 22.52 -8.23
CA LEU A 528 3.82 21.42 -8.43
C LEU A 528 4.07 20.31 -7.40
N PRO A 529 3.00 19.64 -6.92
CA PRO A 529 3.14 18.55 -5.99
C PRO A 529 3.97 17.42 -6.61
N THR A 530 4.80 16.80 -5.78
CA THR A 530 5.63 15.66 -6.19
C THR A 530 4.94 14.35 -5.83
N LEU A 531 5.22 13.31 -6.61
CA LEU A 531 4.72 11.97 -6.31
C LEU A 531 5.45 11.40 -5.10
N SER A 532 4.69 10.80 -4.18
CA SER A 532 5.25 10.04 -3.05
C SER A 532 6.07 8.82 -3.52
N ILE A 533 5.65 8.19 -4.62
CA ILE A 533 6.33 7.04 -5.22
C ILE A 533 6.99 7.52 -6.53
N ARG A 534 8.29 7.27 -6.68
CA ARG A 534 9.00 7.66 -7.90
C ARG A 534 8.57 6.80 -9.10
N PRO A 535 8.17 7.41 -10.23
CA PRO A 535 7.88 6.69 -11.46
C PRO A 535 9.09 5.93 -11.99
N TYR A 536 8.80 4.95 -12.85
CA TYR A 536 9.84 4.25 -13.60
C TYR A 536 10.69 5.25 -14.40
N PRO A 537 12.02 5.30 -14.20
CA PRO A 537 12.84 6.37 -14.73
C PRO A 537 13.22 6.10 -16.20
N THR A 538 12.27 6.35 -17.10
CA THR A 538 12.38 6.14 -18.56
C THR A 538 13.56 6.90 -19.18
N GLN A 539 14.02 8.00 -18.58
CA GLN A 539 15.18 8.77 -19.03
C GLN A 539 16.50 7.99 -19.03
N TYR A 540 16.58 6.84 -18.35
CA TYR A 540 17.77 5.98 -18.36
C TYR A 540 17.70 4.86 -19.39
N ILE A 541 16.60 4.77 -20.17
CA ILE A 541 16.49 3.83 -21.27
C ILE A 541 17.37 4.33 -22.43
N LYS A 542 18.32 3.51 -22.88
CA LYS A 542 19.16 3.84 -24.04
C LYS A 542 19.59 2.58 -24.79
N THR A 543 19.62 2.67 -26.11
CA THR A 543 20.26 1.66 -26.95
C THR A 543 21.75 1.93 -27.04
N VAL A 544 22.58 0.95 -26.71
CA VAL A 544 24.04 1.00 -26.84
C VAL A 544 24.52 -0.11 -27.76
N THR A 545 25.64 0.11 -28.45
CA THR A 545 26.24 -0.92 -29.30
C THR A 545 27.25 -1.73 -28.49
N GLY A 546 27.06 -3.05 -28.44
CA GLY A 546 27.99 -4.01 -27.86
C GLY A 546 29.33 -4.05 -28.61
N LYS A 547 30.35 -4.66 -27.99
CA LYS A 547 31.70 -4.78 -28.58
C LYS A 547 31.71 -5.61 -29.87
N ASP A 548 30.70 -6.44 -30.05
CA ASP A 548 30.42 -7.31 -31.20
C ASP A 548 29.49 -6.65 -32.24
N GLY A 549 29.13 -5.38 -32.06
CA GLY A 549 28.21 -4.66 -32.94
C GLY A 549 26.73 -4.92 -32.66
N VAL A 550 26.39 -5.75 -31.66
CA VAL A 550 24.99 -6.07 -31.32
C VAL A 550 24.35 -4.88 -30.60
N PRO A 551 23.18 -4.38 -31.02
CA PRO A 551 22.45 -3.36 -30.28
C PRO A 551 21.88 -3.96 -28.97
N LEU A 552 22.16 -3.31 -27.85
CA LEU A 552 21.71 -3.67 -26.51
C LEU A 552 20.84 -2.55 -25.96
N LEU A 553 19.66 -2.89 -25.47
CA LEU A 553 18.80 -1.96 -24.75
C LEU A 553 19.20 -1.97 -23.27
N LEU A 554 19.80 -0.88 -22.79
CA LEU A 554 20.00 -0.67 -21.36
C LEU A 554 18.79 0.05 -20.78
N ARG A 555 18.24 -0.49 -19.69
CA ARG A 555 17.15 0.17 -18.98
C ARG A 555 17.14 -0.17 -17.49
N PRO A 556 16.52 0.65 -16.64
CA PRO A 556 16.28 0.28 -15.25
C PRO A 556 15.53 -1.05 -15.14
N ILE A 557 15.88 -1.86 -14.13
CA ILE A 557 15.17 -3.10 -13.83
C ILE A 557 13.73 -2.79 -13.46
N ARG A 558 12.83 -3.69 -13.83
CA ARG A 558 11.43 -3.66 -13.44
C ARG A 558 11.12 -4.90 -12.60
N PRO A 559 10.09 -4.86 -11.74
CA PRO A 559 9.59 -6.06 -11.08
C PRO A 559 9.28 -7.19 -12.09
N GLU A 560 8.89 -6.83 -13.32
CA GLU A 560 8.63 -7.77 -14.42
C GLU A 560 9.83 -8.59 -14.91
N ASP A 561 11.04 -8.17 -14.58
CA ASP A 561 12.26 -8.81 -15.05
C ASP A 561 12.58 -10.09 -14.25
N GLU A 562 11.83 -10.41 -13.20
CA GLU A 562 12.09 -11.57 -12.36
C GLU A 562 12.29 -12.89 -13.14
N PRO A 563 11.44 -13.26 -14.12
CA PRO A 563 11.64 -14.47 -14.91
C PRO A 563 12.91 -14.41 -15.77
N LEU A 564 13.27 -13.23 -16.28
CA LEU A 564 14.49 -13.02 -17.07
C LEU A 564 15.74 -13.12 -16.18
N ILE A 565 15.69 -12.57 -14.97
CA ILE A 565 16.78 -12.69 -13.99
C ILE A 565 16.93 -14.14 -13.52
N ARG A 566 15.83 -14.88 -13.36
CA ARG A 566 15.86 -16.32 -13.09
C ARG A 566 16.57 -17.08 -14.20
N GLN A 567 16.13 -16.89 -15.45
CA GLN A 567 16.75 -17.52 -16.61
C GLN A 567 18.23 -17.16 -16.71
N PHE A 568 18.59 -15.90 -16.47
CA PHE A 568 19.97 -15.46 -16.40
C PHE A 568 20.77 -16.26 -15.35
N HIS A 569 20.23 -16.46 -14.15
CA HIS A 569 20.88 -17.24 -13.08
C HIS A 569 21.06 -18.74 -13.40
N GLU A 570 20.19 -19.31 -14.22
CA GLU A 570 20.28 -20.70 -14.70
C GLU A 570 21.43 -20.90 -15.69
N THR A 571 21.87 -19.82 -16.37
CA THR A 571 22.98 -19.86 -17.35
C THR A 571 24.37 -19.60 -16.76
N LEU A 572 24.48 -19.22 -15.47
CA LEU A 572 25.76 -18.85 -14.86
C LEU A 572 26.58 -20.08 -14.44
N SER A 573 27.87 -20.08 -14.79
CA SER A 573 28.84 -21.03 -14.23
C SER A 573 29.11 -20.75 -12.74
N ASP A 574 29.52 -21.77 -11.99
CA ASP A 574 29.90 -21.62 -10.58
C ASP A 574 31.02 -20.59 -10.37
N ARG A 575 31.97 -20.51 -11.31
CA ARG A 575 33.02 -19.48 -11.29
C ARG A 575 32.43 -18.08 -11.41
N SER A 576 31.45 -17.88 -12.29
CA SER A 576 30.77 -16.59 -12.45
C SER A 576 29.97 -16.20 -11.21
N VAL A 577 29.33 -17.18 -10.55
CA VAL A 577 28.58 -16.99 -9.31
C VAL A 577 29.53 -16.58 -8.18
N TYR A 578 30.64 -17.31 -8.01
CA TYR A 578 31.65 -17.01 -7.00
C TYR A 578 32.22 -15.60 -7.16
N LEU A 579 32.57 -15.20 -8.39
CA LEU A 579 33.09 -13.86 -8.66
C LEU A 579 32.06 -12.74 -8.44
N ARG A 580 30.76 -13.03 -8.53
CA ARG A 580 29.69 -12.05 -8.34
C ARG A 580 29.30 -11.88 -6.88
N TYR A 581 29.22 -12.97 -6.13
CA TYR A 581 28.73 -12.98 -4.75
C TYR A 581 29.85 -13.14 -3.70
N PHE A 582 31.11 -13.26 -4.16
CA PHE A 582 32.27 -13.51 -3.30
C PHE A 582 32.09 -14.75 -2.40
N GLY A 583 31.34 -15.74 -2.89
CA GLY A 583 31.03 -16.98 -2.18
C GLY A 583 30.16 -17.94 -3.00
N PRO A 584 30.05 -19.22 -2.58
CA PRO A 584 29.12 -20.16 -3.17
C PRO A 584 27.68 -19.76 -2.83
N LEU A 585 26.81 -19.75 -3.83
CA LEU A 585 25.38 -19.51 -3.65
C LEU A 585 24.65 -20.48 -4.57
N VAL A 586 23.95 -21.48 -4.03
CA VAL A 586 23.36 -22.57 -4.83
C VAL A 586 22.19 -22.07 -5.68
N LEU A 587 21.96 -22.69 -6.85
CA LEU A 587 20.94 -22.23 -7.79
C LEU A 587 19.56 -22.12 -7.15
N SER A 588 19.18 -23.09 -6.32
CA SER A 588 17.90 -23.12 -5.59
C SER A 588 17.68 -21.86 -4.75
N GLU A 589 18.73 -21.31 -4.13
CA GLU A 589 18.68 -20.05 -3.37
C GLU A 589 18.67 -18.84 -4.30
N ARG A 590 19.46 -18.87 -5.39
CA ARG A 590 19.56 -17.77 -6.37
C ARG A 590 18.23 -17.45 -7.03
N VAL A 591 17.44 -18.47 -7.34
CA VAL A 591 16.16 -18.36 -8.09
C VAL A 591 14.93 -18.35 -7.19
N THR A 592 15.12 -18.26 -5.87
CA THR A 592 13.98 -18.05 -4.96
C THR A 592 13.26 -16.75 -5.30
N HIS A 593 11.93 -16.84 -5.41
CA HIS A 593 11.08 -15.69 -5.69
C HIS A 593 11.32 -14.55 -4.69
N GLU A 594 11.37 -14.86 -3.38
CA GLU A 594 11.60 -13.85 -2.34
C GLU A 594 12.91 -13.06 -2.57
N ARG A 595 13.97 -13.72 -3.02
CA ARG A 595 15.23 -13.05 -3.32
C ARG A 595 15.15 -12.22 -4.60
N LEU A 596 14.66 -12.83 -5.68
CA LEU A 596 14.63 -12.17 -6.99
C LEU A 596 13.69 -10.96 -6.99
N ALA A 597 12.56 -11.05 -6.30
CA ALA A 597 11.64 -9.95 -6.18
C ALA A 597 12.26 -8.76 -5.43
N ARG A 598 13.07 -8.98 -4.38
CA ARG A 598 13.85 -7.89 -3.74
C ARG A 598 14.88 -7.25 -4.66
N VAL A 599 15.41 -8.00 -5.63
CA VAL A 599 16.36 -7.47 -6.63
C VAL A 599 15.64 -6.69 -7.73
N CYS A 600 14.48 -7.16 -8.17
CA CYS A 600 13.72 -6.57 -9.28
C CYS A 600 12.81 -5.41 -8.84
N PHE A 601 12.32 -5.43 -7.60
CA PHE A 601 11.50 -4.39 -7.00
C PHE A 601 12.39 -3.34 -6.30
N ALA A 602 12.97 -2.45 -7.11
CA ALA A 602 13.86 -1.40 -6.63
C ALA A 602 13.10 -0.09 -6.34
N ASP A 603 13.42 0.56 -5.21
CA ASP A 603 13.06 1.95 -4.99
C ASP A 603 13.98 2.85 -5.83
N TYR A 604 13.45 3.37 -6.95
CA TYR A 604 14.20 4.21 -7.89
C TYR A 604 14.70 5.54 -7.28
N ASN A 605 14.24 5.95 -6.09
CA ASN A 605 14.84 7.06 -5.36
C ASN A 605 16.17 6.70 -4.69
N ARG A 606 16.33 5.44 -4.30
CA ARG A 606 17.50 4.94 -3.57
C ARG A 606 18.47 4.25 -4.50
N GLU A 607 17.99 3.35 -5.34
CA GLU A 607 18.80 2.46 -6.17
C GLU A 607 18.16 2.24 -7.54
N ILE A 608 18.99 2.25 -8.59
CA ILE A 608 18.53 2.05 -9.97
C ILE A 608 19.40 0.95 -10.59
N PRO A 609 19.06 -0.34 -10.37
CA PRO A 609 19.70 -1.43 -11.09
C PRO A 609 19.41 -1.29 -12.58
N ILE A 610 20.42 -1.48 -13.42
CA ILE A 610 20.29 -1.45 -14.89
C ILE A 610 20.44 -2.88 -15.40
N VAL A 611 19.54 -3.28 -16.30
CA VAL A 611 19.57 -4.56 -17.03
C VAL A 611 19.95 -4.36 -18.49
#